data_AF-A0A841H4B7-F1
#
_entry.id   AF-A0A841H4B7-F1
#
_cell.length_a   1.000
_cell.length_b   1.000
_cell.length_c   1.000
_cell.angle_alpha   90.00
_cell.angle_beta   90.00
_cell.angle_gamma   90.00
#
_symmetry.space_group_name_H-M   'P 1'
#
loop_
_entity.id
_entity.type
_entity.pdbx_description
1 polymer ?
#
loop_
_entity_poly.entity_id
_entity_poly.type
_entity_poly.pdbx_seq_one_letter_code
_entity_poly.pdbx_strand_id
1 'polypeptide(L)'
;MNNLSRLPLIAAALALAACSDTSSPVQPTESREPENAITTALTCTASTRTREVRCSDDAALADGVRGVIVGNQNGYVRLTSSNVTVALDTISFDVTVENLIAQPLGTTNGSAPEPEGVRVFFVAGPASTGAGTVTVANPDGVATINGPDQPYFQYNGPLSQNTISEPRRWKLQFSPEVTNVTFKVLVSAAVQFPDGYVDNTPYVLTLNLGETRNLPGAVFTVVGNPVPGAVIDWSSSNPGLASVNGSQVTAGGGRGFATLTATSGSRPATYSTVVSVCQSTVVNNGTSLPSSIAGTDCFSSYGDPTGRPTNTFYADLYRVALNAGQTVTITMDSGDDLDTYLLLADPRLGFLVAGNDDDDEGVLGVGSRIVYTATETGVYVIEASTFGNLDTGNYTLNVTIN
;
A
#
# COMPACT_ATOMS: atom_id res chain seq x y z
N MET A 1 -34.18 -42.15 68.94
CA MET A 1 -34.76 -43.38 68.36
C MET A 1 -33.88 -43.74 67.17
N ASN A 2 -32.81 -44.48 67.42
CA ASN A 2 -32.64 -45.92 67.10
C ASN A 2 -32.78 -46.20 65.60
N ASN A 3 -31.92 -46.94 64.90
CA ASN A 3 -30.56 -47.44 65.10
C ASN A 3 -30.21 -48.20 63.79
N LEU A 4 -28.93 -48.27 63.44
CA LEU A 4 -28.26 -49.41 62.75
C LEU A 4 -28.67 -49.73 61.29
N SER A 5 -27.83 -49.45 60.30
CA SER A 5 -26.63 -50.19 59.86
C SER A 5 -26.92 -51.25 58.78
N ARG A 6 -26.15 -51.18 57.67
CA ARG A 6 -25.40 -52.28 57.04
C ARG A 6 -24.79 -51.82 55.71
N LEU A 7 -23.47 -51.65 55.70
CA LEU A 7 -22.61 -51.99 54.56
C LEU A 7 -22.54 -53.53 54.46
N PRO A 8 -22.37 -54.14 53.26
CA PRO A 8 -21.01 -54.33 52.74
C PRO A 8 -20.82 -54.42 51.20
N LEU A 9 -19.53 -54.27 50.83
CA LEU A 9 -18.75 -54.87 49.74
C LEU A 9 -19.04 -54.59 48.24
N ILE A 10 -18.15 -53.77 47.67
CA ILE A 10 -17.25 -54.03 46.50
C ILE A 10 -17.83 -54.79 45.29
N ALA A 11 -18.02 -54.05 44.20
CA ALA A 11 -17.66 -54.50 42.85
C ALA A 11 -17.08 -53.31 42.07
N ALA A 12 -15.76 -53.32 41.87
CA ALA A 12 -15.08 -52.40 40.97
C ALA A 12 -15.43 -52.79 39.52
N ALA A 13 -16.23 -51.96 38.85
CA ALA A 13 -16.42 -52.03 37.41
C ALA A 13 -15.69 -50.84 36.77
N LEU A 14 -14.51 -51.11 36.21
CA LEU A 14 -13.87 -50.28 35.21
C LEU A 14 -14.87 -50.08 34.06
N ALA A 15 -15.41 -48.87 33.91
CA ALA A 15 -16.07 -48.45 32.69
C ALA A 15 -15.17 -47.39 32.04
N LEU A 16 -14.58 -47.82 30.92
CA LEU A 16 -13.74 -47.04 30.04
C LEU A 16 -14.34 -45.66 29.74
N ALA A 17 -13.52 -44.62 29.87
CA ALA A 17 -13.79 -43.35 29.23
C ALA A 17 -13.88 -43.58 27.72
N ALA A 18 -15.10 -43.63 27.20
CA ALA A 18 -15.34 -43.56 25.78
C ALA A 18 -15.15 -42.10 25.36
N CYS A 19 -14.00 -41.80 24.78
CA CYS A 19 -13.79 -40.60 23.98
C CYS A 19 -14.87 -40.56 22.90
N SER A 20 -15.71 -39.53 22.90
CA SER A 20 -16.54 -39.23 21.74
C SER A 20 -15.63 -38.71 20.64
N ASP A 21 -15.30 -39.56 19.68
CA ASP A 21 -14.71 -39.17 18.40
C ASP A 21 -15.75 -38.36 17.61
N THR A 22 -15.78 -37.04 17.82
CA THR A 22 -16.29 -36.15 16.79
C THR A 22 -15.19 -36.01 15.75
N SER A 23 -15.25 -36.86 14.73
CA SER A 23 -14.54 -36.63 13.48
C SER A 23 -15.05 -35.33 12.87
N SER A 24 -14.46 -34.21 13.27
CA SER A 24 -14.51 -32.99 12.47
C SER A 24 -14.04 -33.39 11.07
N PRO A 25 -14.80 -33.14 10.00
CA PRO A 25 -14.22 -33.26 8.67
C PRO A 25 -13.03 -32.31 8.67
N VAL A 26 -11.83 -32.87 8.49
CA VAL A 26 -10.66 -32.09 8.12
C VAL A 26 -11.07 -31.43 6.82
N GLN A 27 -11.48 -30.17 6.91
CA GLN A 27 -11.58 -29.30 5.75
C GLN A 27 -10.23 -29.45 5.05
N PRO A 28 -10.18 -29.80 3.76
CA PRO A 28 -8.91 -29.80 3.05
C PRO A 28 -8.30 -28.44 3.34
N THR A 29 -7.07 -28.42 3.85
CA THR A 29 -6.27 -27.20 3.80
C THR A 29 -6.30 -26.84 2.33
N GLU A 30 -7.08 -25.83 1.95
CA GLU A 30 -7.00 -25.29 0.61
C GLU A 30 -5.52 -24.94 0.46
N SER A 31 -4.84 -25.68 -0.40
CA SER A 31 -3.53 -25.31 -0.87
C SER A 31 -3.75 -23.98 -1.56
N ARG A 32 -3.57 -22.92 -0.78
CA ARG A 32 -3.79 -21.55 -1.22
C ARG A 32 -2.68 -21.22 -2.18
N GLU A 33 -2.90 -21.62 -3.43
CA GLU A 33 -2.18 -21.08 -4.55
C GLU A 33 -2.43 -19.57 -4.51
N PRO A 34 -1.38 -18.73 -4.50
CA PRO A 34 -1.58 -17.29 -4.54
C PRO A 34 -2.35 -16.98 -5.82
N GLU A 35 -3.61 -16.55 -5.68
CA GLU A 35 -4.40 -16.07 -6.80
C GLU A 35 -3.60 -14.97 -7.52
N ASN A 36 -3.00 -15.36 -8.64
CA ASN A 36 -2.29 -14.55 -9.63
C ASN A 36 -0.80 -14.23 -9.36
N ALA A 37 0.03 -15.24 -9.06
CA ALA A 37 1.44 -15.17 -9.47
C ALA A 37 1.49 -15.20 -11.00
N ILE A 38 1.84 -14.09 -11.64
CA ILE A 38 1.68 -13.92 -13.09
C ILE A 38 2.74 -14.71 -13.85
N THR A 39 2.33 -15.75 -14.58
CA THR A 39 3.23 -16.73 -15.21
C THR A 39 3.54 -16.45 -16.68
N THR A 40 3.54 -15.19 -17.13
CA THR A 40 3.90 -14.87 -18.52
C THR A 40 5.42 -14.66 -18.63
N ALA A 41 6.05 -15.11 -19.73
CA ALA A 41 7.44 -14.77 -20.06
C ALA A 41 7.52 -13.80 -21.24
N LEU A 42 8.58 -13.01 -21.24
CA LEU A 42 8.92 -12.10 -22.33
C LEU A 42 9.71 -12.89 -23.37
N THR A 43 9.24 -12.92 -24.61
CA THR A 43 10.01 -13.48 -25.72
C THR A 43 10.84 -12.37 -26.37
N CYS A 44 12.15 -12.58 -26.44
CA CYS A 44 13.08 -11.64 -27.00
C CYS A 44 13.75 -12.22 -28.25
N THR A 45 14.01 -11.33 -29.21
CA THR A 45 14.78 -11.61 -30.42
C THR A 45 15.92 -10.61 -30.52
N ALA A 46 17.09 -11.10 -30.92
CA ALA A 46 18.25 -10.28 -31.19
C ALA A 46 18.81 -10.61 -32.58
N SER A 47 19.03 -9.59 -33.41
CA SER A 47 19.59 -9.75 -34.74
C SER A 47 21.00 -9.17 -34.82
N THR A 48 21.97 -9.99 -35.22
CA THR A 48 23.35 -9.54 -35.41
C THR A 48 23.49 -8.67 -36.67
N ARG A 49 22.55 -8.80 -37.62
CA ARG A 49 22.53 -8.03 -38.87
C ARG A 49 21.95 -6.64 -38.69
N THR A 50 20.73 -6.53 -38.14
CA THR A 50 20.08 -5.21 -37.94
C THR A 50 20.56 -4.50 -36.69
N ARG A 51 21.28 -5.20 -35.79
CA ARG A 51 21.72 -4.69 -34.49
C ARG A 51 20.55 -4.22 -33.63
N GLU A 52 19.47 -4.98 -33.67
CA GLU A 52 18.27 -4.73 -32.88
C GLU A 52 18.06 -5.86 -31.87
N VAL A 53 17.59 -5.49 -30.68
CA VAL A 53 17.06 -6.40 -29.68
C VAL A 53 15.67 -5.93 -29.33
N ARG A 54 14.70 -6.83 -29.43
CA ARG A 54 13.29 -6.55 -29.17
C ARG A 54 12.71 -7.65 -28.31
N CYS A 55 11.96 -7.26 -27.27
CA CYS A 55 11.17 -8.17 -26.46
C CYS A 55 9.69 -7.84 -26.65
N SER A 56 8.88 -8.90 -26.72
CA SER A 56 7.42 -8.82 -26.83
C SER A 56 6.77 -9.85 -25.90
N ASP A 57 5.47 -9.70 -25.66
CA ASP A 57 4.68 -10.68 -24.95
C ASP A 57 4.64 -12.03 -25.66
N ASP A 58 4.60 -13.12 -24.89
CA ASP A 58 4.25 -14.45 -25.36
C ASP A 58 2.99 -14.97 -24.65
N ALA A 59 2.23 -15.83 -25.32
CA ALA A 59 1.02 -16.44 -24.79
C ALA A 59 1.36 -17.70 -23.97
N ALA A 60 1.33 -17.56 -22.64
CA ALA A 60 1.36 -18.61 -21.60
C ALA A 60 2.67 -19.38 -21.34
N LEU A 61 2.96 -19.63 -20.04
CA LEU A 61 3.87 -20.69 -19.56
C LEU A 61 3.08 -21.83 -18.90
N ALA A 62 3.68 -23.03 -18.86
CA ALA A 62 3.16 -24.22 -18.18
C ALA A 62 3.41 -24.19 -16.66
N ASP A 63 2.61 -24.96 -15.91
CA ASP A 63 2.53 -25.04 -14.43
C ASP A 63 3.87 -25.19 -13.69
N GLY A 64 3.94 -24.62 -12.47
CA GLY A 64 4.99 -24.90 -11.48
C GLY A 64 5.94 -23.75 -11.12
N VAL A 65 5.60 -22.50 -11.43
CA VAL A 65 6.49 -21.34 -11.20
C VAL A 65 6.37 -20.81 -9.76
N ARG A 66 7.49 -20.42 -9.13
CA ARG A 66 7.56 -19.86 -7.76
C ARG A 66 7.95 -18.37 -7.78
N GLY A 67 7.25 -17.56 -6.98
CA GLY A 67 7.52 -16.13 -6.79
C GLY A 67 6.51 -15.20 -7.48
N VAL A 68 6.55 -13.91 -7.19
CA VAL A 68 5.81 -12.89 -7.95
C VAL A 68 6.56 -12.67 -9.25
N ILE A 69 6.06 -13.32 -10.28
CA ILE A 69 6.65 -13.30 -11.62
C ILE A 69 5.93 -12.21 -12.41
N VAL A 70 6.69 -11.41 -13.14
CA VAL A 70 6.19 -10.19 -13.77
C VAL A 70 6.60 -10.15 -15.24
N GLY A 71 6.20 -11.14 -16.04
CA GLY A 71 6.62 -11.21 -17.45
C GLY A 71 5.54 -10.89 -18.47
N ASN A 72 4.79 -9.80 -18.24
CA ASN A 72 4.01 -9.14 -19.28
C ASN A 72 4.68 -7.79 -19.63
N GLN A 73 5.17 -7.69 -20.86
CA GLN A 73 5.77 -6.49 -21.45
C GLN A 73 4.72 -5.40 -21.52
N ASN A 74 4.99 -4.27 -20.89
CA ASN A 74 4.08 -3.11 -20.86
C ASN A 74 2.78 -3.32 -20.05
N GLY A 75 2.52 -4.52 -19.53
CA GLY A 75 1.44 -4.75 -18.57
C GLY A 75 1.90 -4.52 -17.13
N TYR A 76 3.05 -5.11 -16.75
CA TYR A 76 3.49 -5.14 -15.35
C TYR A 76 4.96 -4.76 -15.18
N VAL A 77 5.80 -5.10 -16.16
CA VAL A 77 7.18 -4.62 -16.26
C VAL A 77 7.45 -4.24 -17.71
N ARG A 78 8.34 -3.27 -17.94
CA ARG A 78 8.87 -2.97 -19.27
C ARG A 78 10.38 -3.17 -19.29
N LEU A 79 10.84 -4.07 -20.16
CA LEU A 79 12.26 -4.19 -20.50
C LEU A 79 12.57 -3.35 -21.74
N THR A 80 13.53 -2.43 -21.62
CA THR A 80 13.98 -1.60 -22.76
C THR A 80 15.43 -1.93 -23.08
N SER A 81 15.68 -2.34 -24.33
CA SER A 81 17.04 -2.59 -24.83
C SER A 81 17.59 -1.37 -25.58
N SER A 82 18.85 -1.05 -25.37
CA SER A 82 19.55 0.07 -26.04
C SER A 82 21.04 -0.23 -26.24
N ASN A 83 21.78 0.70 -26.85
CA ASN A 83 23.24 0.62 -27.01
C ASN A 83 23.76 -0.72 -27.58
N VAL A 84 23.05 -1.25 -28.59
CA VAL A 84 23.36 -2.55 -29.20
C VAL A 84 24.64 -2.48 -30.01
N THR A 85 25.60 -3.32 -29.68
CA THR A 85 26.88 -3.48 -30.38
C THR A 85 27.10 -4.94 -30.75
N VAL A 86 27.59 -5.20 -31.95
CA VAL A 86 27.85 -6.56 -32.45
C VAL A 86 29.32 -6.69 -32.83
N ALA A 87 29.99 -7.68 -32.25
CA ALA A 87 31.33 -8.14 -32.58
C ALA A 87 31.26 -9.49 -33.33
N LEU A 88 32.42 -10.10 -33.63
CA LEU A 88 32.50 -11.35 -34.39
C LEU A 88 31.83 -12.54 -33.71
N ASP A 89 31.85 -12.57 -32.37
CA ASP A 89 31.36 -13.68 -31.56
C ASP A 89 30.40 -13.23 -30.45
N THR A 90 30.03 -11.94 -30.39
CA THR A 90 29.30 -11.38 -29.26
C THR A 90 28.34 -10.29 -29.71
N ILE A 91 27.11 -10.31 -29.20
CA ILE A 91 26.22 -9.16 -29.19
C ILE A 91 26.12 -8.64 -27.76
N SER A 92 26.20 -7.33 -27.60
CA SER A 92 26.07 -6.68 -26.30
C SER A 92 25.09 -5.52 -26.38
N PHE A 93 24.27 -5.35 -25.36
CA PHE A 93 23.22 -4.33 -25.31
C PHE A 93 22.92 -4.00 -23.86
N ASP A 94 22.41 -2.80 -23.61
CA ASP A 94 21.97 -2.38 -22.29
C ASP A 94 20.49 -2.71 -22.14
N VAL A 95 20.08 -3.18 -20.98
CA VAL A 95 18.68 -3.43 -20.64
C VAL A 95 18.33 -2.67 -19.37
N THR A 96 17.24 -1.91 -19.39
CA THR A 96 16.61 -1.34 -18.20
C THR A 96 15.32 -2.09 -17.86
N VAL A 97 14.96 -2.07 -16.57
CA VAL A 97 13.69 -2.60 -16.04
C VAL A 97 12.87 -1.44 -15.53
N GLU A 98 11.62 -1.36 -15.94
CA GLU A 98 10.65 -0.41 -15.40
C GLU A 98 9.51 -1.13 -14.71
N ASN A 99 9.19 -0.69 -13.50
CA ASN A 99 8.06 -1.21 -12.75
C ASN A 99 6.76 -0.56 -13.23
N LEU A 100 5.77 -1.33 -13.66
CA LEU A 100 4.44 -0.83 -14.03
C LEU A 100 3.34 -1.28 -13.06
N ILE A 101 3.65 -2.14 -12.08
CA ILE A 101 2.69 -2.52 -11.03
C ILE A 101 2.57 -1.42 -9.98
N ALA A 102 1.43 -1.40 -9.28
CA ALA A 102 1.11 -0.36 -8.30
C ALA A 102 1.90 -0.44 -6.99
N GLN A 103 2.73 -1.47 -6.78
CA GLN A 103 3.59 -1.60 -5.61
C GLN A 103 5.07 -1.71 -6.02
N PRO A 104 6.02 -1.33 -5.16
CA PRO A 104 7.44 -1.37 -5.50
C PRO A 104 7.95 -2.80 -5.72
N LEU A 105 8.83 -2.97 -6.71
CA LEU A 105 9.56 -4.22 -6.97
C LEU A 105 10.91 -4.22 -6.23
N GLY A 106 11.32 -5.39 -5.73
CA GLY A 106 12.61 -5.59 -5.06
C GLY A 106 12.61 -5.18 -3.60
N THR A 107 11.46 -5.26 -2.92
CA THR A 107 11.31 -4.94 -1.50
C THR A 107 10.22 -5.81 -0.85
N THR A 108 10.39 -6.19 0.41
CA THR A 108 9.34 -6.86 1.22
C THR A 108 8.59 -5.89 2.15
N ASN A 109 9.11 -4.68 2.36
CA ASN A 109 8.54 -3.68 3.27
C ASN A 109 8.12 -2.38 2.57
N GLY A 110 8.20 -2.33 1.25
CA GLY A 110 7.80 -1.19 0.43
C GLY A 110 8.87 -0.09 0.28
N SER A 111 10.01 -0.19 0.96
CA SER A 111 10.98 0.93 1.04
C SER A 111 12.44 0.51 1.03
N ALA A 112 12.82 -0.54 1.75
CA ALA A 112 14.18 -1.03 1.81
C ALA A 112 14.45 -1.99 0.64
N PRO A 113 15.62 -1.89 -0.02
CA PRO A 113 16.00 -2.85 -1.05
C PRO A 113 16.23 -4.23 -0.46
N GLU A 114 15.67 -5.25 -1.09
CA GLU A 114 16.06 -6.64 -0.84
C GLU A 114 17.42 -6.94 -1.49
N PRO A 115 18.28 -7.78 -0.87
CA PRO A 115 19.57 -8.17 -1.45
C PRO A 115 19.44 -8.84 -2.82
N GLU A 116 18.31 -9.50 -3.07
CA GLU A 116 18.01 -10.12 -4.37
C GLU A 116 17.56 -9.11 -5.42
N GLY A 117 17.07 -7.95 -5.00
CA GLY A 117 16.60 -6.87 -5.87
C GLY A 117 15.54 -7.33 -6.87
N VAL A 118 15.70 -6.89 -8.11
CA VAL A 118 14.89 -7.33 -9.26
C VAL A 118 15.78 -8.17 -10.17
N ARG A 119 15.42 -9.42 -10.44
CA ARG A 119 16.21 -10.35 -11.28
C ARG A 119 15.48 -10.67 -12.57
N VAL A 120 16.21 -10.64 -13.68
CA VAL A 120 15.72 -11.05 -14.99
C VAL A 120 16.42 -12.35 -15.39
N PHE A 121 15.67 -13.45 -15.37
CA PHE A 121 16.13 -14.81 -15.63
C PHE A 121 15.97 -15.17 -17.09
N PHE A 122 16.97 -15.81 -17.69
CA PHE A 122 16.84 -16.50 -18.97
C PHE A 122 16.22 -17.88 -18.73
N VAL A 123 14.96 -18.05 -19.11
CA VAL A 123 14.19 -19.27 -18.83
C VAL A 123 14.07 -20.21 -20.02
N ALA A 124 14.34 -19.72 -21.22
CA ALA A 124 14.54 -20.53 -22.41
C ALA A 124 15.52 -19.84 -23.35
N GLY A 125 16.33 -20.61 -24.08
CA GLY A 125 17.45 -20.04 -24.82
C GLY A 125 18.49 -19.37 -23.90
N PRO A 126 19.40 -18.56 -24.44
CA PRO A 126 19.45 -18.10 -25.82
C PRO A 126 19.80 -19.21 -26.80
N ALA A 127 19.11 -19.23 -27.94
CA ALA A 127 19.32 -20.20 -29.01
C ALA A 127 19.39 -19.50 -30.36
N SER A 128 20.24 -20.01 -31.26
CA SER A 128 20.21 -19.64 -32.67
C SER A 128 18.91 -20.16 -33.29
N THR A 129 18.30 -19.37 -34.16
CA THR A 129 17.19 -19.84 -35.01
C THR A 129 17.67 -20.67 -36.21
N GLY A 130 18.99 -20.78 -36.40
CA GLY A 130 19.64 -21.61 -37.41
C GLY A 130 20.76 -22.45 -36.79
N ALA A 131 21.89 -22.57 -37.49
CA ALA A 131 23.08 -23.23 -36.96
C ALA A 131 23.79 -22.37 -35.90
N GLY A 132 24.63 -23.01 -35.10
CA GLY A 132 25.48 -22.35 -34.12
C GLY A 132 24.96 -22.40 -32.68
N THR A 133 25.84 -22.06 -31.75
CA THR A 133 25.55 -22.05 -30.30
C THR A 133 25.46 -20.63 -29.80
N VAL A 134 24.63 -20.38 -28.77
CA VAL A 134 24.54 -19.09 -28.10
C VAL A 134 24.52 -19.32 -26.59
N THR A 135 25.23 -18.49 -25.82
CA THR A 135 25.27 -18.53 -24.36
C THR A 135 25.19 -17.13 -23.77
N VAL A 136 24.72 -17.02 -22.52
CA VAL A 136 24.81 -15.77 -21.75
C VAL A 136 26.24 -15.65 -21.21
N ALA A 137 26.98 -14.61 -21.62
CA ALA A 137 28.42 -14.53 -21.40
C ALA A 137 28.81 -13.82 -20.10
N ASN A 138 27.93 -12.99 -19.53
CA ASN A 138 28.21 -12.22 -18.32
C ASN A 138 27.03 -12.17 -17.33
N PRO A 139 26.36 -13.29 -17.01
CA PRO A 139 25.30 -13.25 -16.01
C PRO A 139 25.86 -12.84 -14.65
N ASP A 140 25.05 -12.16 -13.83
CA ASP A 140 25.43 -11.84 -12.45
C ASP A 140 25.42 -13.08 -11.55
N GLY A 141 24.67 -14.12 -11.95
CA GLY A 141 24.65 -15.42 -11.31
C GLY A 141 23.73 -16.40 -12.03
N VAL A 142 23.57 -17.57 -11.42
CA VAL A 142 22.59 -18.59 -11.83
C VAL A 142 21.71 -18.95 -10.64
N ALA A 143 20.43 -19.20 -10.86
CA ALA A 143 19.53 -19.75 -9.85
C ALA A 143 18.43 -20.60 -10.49
N THR A 144 17.59 -21.22 -9.68
CA THR A 144 16.46 -22.03 -10.15
C THR A 144 15.16 -21.25 -10.01
N ILE A 145 14.48 -20.95 -11.12
CA ILE A 145 13.11 -20.38 -11.10
C ILE A 145 12.08 -21.38 -11.63
N ASN A 146 12.29 -21.91 -12.84
CA ASN A 146 11.50 -22.99 -13.45
C ASN A 146 12.36 -24.06 -14.15
N GLY A 147 13.67 -24.02 -13.95
CA GLY A 147 14.65 -25.01 -14.38
C GLY A 147 15.97 -24.82 -13.61
N PRO A 148 16.89 -25.79 -13.61
CA PRO A 148 18.17 -25.66 -12.95
C PRO A 148 19.08 -24.64 -13.64
N ASP A 149 19.99 -24.02 -12.88
CA ASP A 149 21.12 -23.20 -13.34
C ASP A 149 20.77 -22.10 -14.37
N GLN A 150 19.64 -21.42 -14.19
CA GLN A 150 19.17 -20.39 -15.10
C GLN A 150 19.92 -19.08 -14.88
N PRO A 151 20.61 -18.52 -15.89
CA PRO A 151 21.37 -17.30 -15.74
C PRO A 151 20.45 -16.10 -15.54
N TYR A 152 20.85 -15.16 -14.69
CA TYR A 152 20.12 -13.93 -14.45
C TYR A 152 21.00 -12.68 -14.47
N PHE A 153 20.34 -11.55 -14.71
CA PHE A 153 20.88 -10.22 -14.46
C PHE A 153 20.10 -9.55 -13.33
N GLN A 154 20.80 -8.91 -12.40
CA GLN A 154 20.22 -8.29 -11.21
C GLN A 154 20.24 -6.76 -11.30
N TYR A 155 19.10 -6.16 -10.97
CA TYR A 155 18.86 -4.74 -10.92
C TYR A 155 18.65 -4.33 -9.47
N ASN A 156 19.23 -3.19 -9.11
CA ASN A 156 19.07 -2.65 -7.77
C ASN A 156 17.63 -2.16 -7.60
N GLY A 157 17.00 -2.55 -6.48
CA GLY A 157 15.70 -2.03 -6.07
C GLY A 157 15.83 -1.03 -4.91
N PRO A 158 14.69 -0.65 -4.29
CA PRO A 158 13.35 -0.89 -4.82
C PRO A 158 13.07 -0.04 -6.06
N LEU A 159 12.27 -0.56 -6.99
CA LEU A 159 11.73 0.20 -8.11
C LEU A 159 10.28 0.57 -7.78
N SER A 160 10.02 1.81 -7.39
CA SER A 160 8.66 2.35 -7.25
C SER A 160 7.91 2.30 -8.59
N GLN A 161 6.58 2.43 -8.56
CA GLN A 161 5.79 2.45 -9.78
C GLN A 161 6.32 3.50 -10.78
N ASN A 162 6.39 3.13 -12.05
CA ASN A 162 6.93 3.91 -13.18
C ASN A 162 8.41 4.29 -13.07
N THR A 163 9.14 3.75 -12.09
CA THR A 163 10.59 3.98 -11.97
C THR A 163 11.35 3.04 -12.90
N ILE A 164 12.33 3.60 -13.60
CA ILE A 164 13.24 2.88 -14.50
C ILE A 164 14.55 2.62 -13.76
N SER A 165 15.04 1.39 -13.81
CA SER A 165 16.33 1.01 -13.24
C SER A 165 17.50 1.66 -13.99
N GLU A 166 18.66 1.70 -13.35
CA GLU A 166 19.93 1.86 -14.07
C GLU A 166 20.10 0.75 -15.13
N PRO A 167 20.73 1.05 -16.27
CA PRO A 167 20.96 0.06 -17.32
C PRO A 167 21.96 -1.01 -16.89
N ARG A 168 21.68 -2.27 -17.24
CA ARG A 168 22.61 -3.39 -17.10
C ARG A 168 23.08 -3.87 -18.47
N ARG A 169 24.40 -4.04 -18.63
CA ARG A 169 25.02 -4.52 -19.88
C ARG A 169 24.88 -6.03 -19.98
N TRP A 170 24.13 -6.51 -20.96
CA TRP A 170 24.01 -7.93 -21.29
C TRP A 170 24.93 -8.28 -22.45
N LYS A 171 25.54 -9.47 -22.40
CA LYS A 171 26.38 -10.02 -23.46
C LYS A 171 25.93 -11.44 -23.77
N LEU A 172 25.61 -11.68 -25.04
CA LEU A 172 25.37 -13.03 -25.56
C LEU A 172 26.53 -13.40 -26.47
N GLN A 173 27.25 -14.47 -26.14
CA GLN A 173 28.31 -15.01 -26.97
C GLN A 173 27.72 -16.03 -27.93
N PHE A 174 28.14 -16.01 -29.20
CA PHE A 174 27.62 -16.87 -30.24
C PHE A 174 28.73 -17.38 -31.18
N SER A 175 28.48 -18.49 -31.88
CA SER A 175 29.35 -18.92 -32.97
C SER A 175 29.17 -18.03 -34.21
N PRO A 176 30.22 -17.80 -35.04
CA PRO A 176 30.19 -16.77 -36.10
C PRO A 176 29.06 -16.90 -37.13
N GLU A 177 28.44 -18.07 -37.27
CA GLU A 177 27.34 -18.35 -38.20
C GLU A 177 25.98 -17.81 -37.72
N VAL A 178 25.87 -17.42 -36.45
CA VAL A 178 24.61 -16.98 -35.83
C VAL A 178 24.19 -15.60 -36.34
N THR A 179 22.99 -15.53 -36.92
CA THR A 179 22.41 -14.29 -37.44
C THR A 179 21.25 -13.76 -36.60
N ASN A 180 20.49 -14.66 -35.98
CA ASN A 180 19.34 -14.32 -35.15
C ASN A 180 19.28 -15.24 -33.93
N VAL A 181 19.10 -14.63 -32.77
CA VAL A 181 18.99 -15.29 -31.46
C VAL A 181 17.58 -15.10 -30.92
N THR A 182 17.00 -16.16 -30.35
CA THR A 182 15.76 -16.07 -29.57
C THR A 182 16.00 -16.56 -28.14
N PHE A 183 15.34 -15.92 -27.19
CA PHE A 183 15.36 -16.31 -25.78
C PHE A 183 14.07 -15.85 -25.09
N LYS A 184 13.73 -16.50 -23.98
CA LYS A 184 12.64 -16.09 -23.09
C LYS A 184 13.20 -15.65 -21.76
N VAL A 185 12.66 -14.55 -21.21
CA VAL A 185 13.02 -14.08 -19.88
C VAL A 185 11.83 -13.98 -18.93
N LEU A 186 12.10 -14.18 -17.64
CA LEU A 186 11.19 -13.92 -16.53
C LEU A 186 11.77 -12.86 -15.61
N VAL A 187 10.94 -11.89 -15.23
CA VAL A 187 11.28 -10.93 -14.19
C VAL A 187 10.73 -11.47 -12.87
N SER A 188 11.59 -11.58 -11.87
CA SER A 188 11.26 -12.02 -10.53
C SER A 188 11.79 -10.99 -9.53
N ALA A 189 10.92 -10.54 -8.63
CA ALA A 189 11.27 -9.61 -7.58
C ALA A 189 10.35 -9.81 -6.38
N ALA A 190 10.87 -9.57 -5.18
CA ALA A 190 10.04 -9.46 -3.99
C ALA A 190 9.14 -8.21 -4.09
N VAL A 191 7.95 -8.30 -3.52
CA VAL A 191 7.03 -7.17 -3.36
C VAL A 191 6.50 -7.17 -1.93
N GLN A 192 5.99 -6.01 -1.49
CA GLN A 192 5.47 -5.84 -0.14
C GLN A 192 4.25 -6.72 0.15
N PHE A 193 3.36 -6.85 -0.84
CA PHE A 193 2.10 -7.56 -0.72
C PHE A 193 2.01 -8.71 -1.73
N PRO A 194 2.70 -9.85 -1.48
CA PRO A 194 2.80 -10.95 -2.43
C PRO A 194 1.45 -11.65 -2.72
N ASP A 195 0.49 -11.57 -1.82
CA ASP A 195 -0.86 -12.13 -1.98
C ASP A 195 -1.88 -11.11 -2.54
N GLY A 196 -1.44 -9.87 -2.80
CA GLY A 196 -2.32 -8.71 -2.99
C GLY A 196 -2.60 -7.96 -1.70
N TYR A 197 -3.37 -6.88 -1.80
CA TYR A 197 -3.54 -5.90 -0.72
C TYR A 197 -4.92 -5.25 -0.75
N VAL A 198 -5.32 -4.65 0.36
CA VAL A 198 -6.47 -3.75 0.48
C VAL A 198 -5.93 -2.32 0.43
N ASP A 199 -6.52 -1.48 -0.40
CA ASP A 199 -6.12 -0.06 -0.53
C ASP A 199 -7.36 0.83 -0.69
N ASN A 200 -7.18 2.14 -0.79
CA ASN A 200 -8.24 3.14 -0.81
C ASN A 200 -9.14 3.08 0.44
N THR A 201 -8.59 2.62 1.56
CA THR A 201 -9.19 2.75 2.88
C THR A 201 -8.92 4.16 3.43
N PRO A 202 -9.74 4.72 4.33
CA PRO A 202 -9.41 6.01 4.94
C PRO A 202 -8.07 5.91 5.69
N TYR A 203 -7.21 6.91 5.57
CA TYR A 203 -6.00 7.04 6.36
C TYR A 203 -6.34 7.53 7.77
N VAL A 204 -7.01 8.68 7.84
CA VAL A 204 -7.67 9.21 9.04
C VAL A 204 -9.15 9.41 8.74
N LEU A 205 -10.02 8.91 9.60
CA LEU A 205 -11.46 9.11 9.50
C LEU A 205 -11.96 9.91 10.70
N THR A 206 -12.34 11.16 10.48
CA THR A 206 -12.96 11.97 11.53
C THR A 206 -14.47 11.72 11.58
N LEU A 207 -14.99 11.46 12.77
CA LEU A 207 -16.42 11.21 13.02
C LEU A 207 -16.93 12.10 14.16
N ASN A 208 -18.10 12.71 13.96
CA ASN A 208 -18.85 13.30 15.08
C ASN A 208 -19.37 12.21 16.02
N LEU A 209 -19.77 12.60 17.23
CA LEU A 209 -20.34 11.67 18.20
C LEU A 209 -21.59 10.99 17.64
N GLY A 210 -21.65 9.66 17.71
CA GLY A 210 -22.76 8.86 17.16
C GLY A 210 -22.81 8.79 15.63
N GLU A 211 -21.90 9.45 14.91
CA GLU A 211 -21.87 9.43 13.45
C GLU A 211 -21.58 8.02 12.92
N THR A 212 -22.29 7.63 11.87
CA THR A 212 -22.02 6.40 11.12
C THR A 212 -21.57 6.74 9.72
N ARG A 213 -20.48 6.12 9.27
CA ARG A 213 -19.93 6.25 7.92
C ARG A 213 -19.65 4.89 7.30
N ASN A 214 -19.73 4.83 5.98
CA ASN A 214 -19.23 3.70 5.24
C ASN A 214 -17.70 3.79 5.16
N LEU A 215 -17.04 2.64 5.25
CA LEU A 215 -15.61 2.47 5.06
C LEU A 215 -15.37 2.14 3.58
N PRO A 216 -14.81 3.06 2.78
CA PRO A 216 -14.35 2.71 1.45
C PRO A 216 -13.17 1.75 1.53
N GLY A 217 -12.94 1.04 0.44
CA GLY A 217 -11.81 0.15 0.29
C GLY A 217 -11.94 -0.65 -1.01
N ALA A 218 -10.81 -0.98 -1.60
CA ALA A 218 -10.74 -1.82 -2.79
C ALA A 218 -9.65 -2.86 -2.58
N VAL A 219 -9.94 -4.09 -2.99
CA VAL A 219 -8.98 -5.19 -2.91
C VAL A 219 -8.28 -5.30 -4.26
N PHE A 220 -6.97 -5.44 -4.22
CA PHE A 220 -6.13 -5.57 -5.40
C PHE A 220 -5.33 -6.88 -5.33
N THR A 221 -5.08 -7.44 -6.51
CA THR A 221 -4.10 -8.51 -6.69
C THR A 221 -2.67 -7.98 -6.45
N VAL A 222 -1.71 -8.89 -6.38
CA VAL A 222 -0.28 -8.56 -6.27
C VAL A 222 0.25 -7.60 -7.34
N VAL A 223 -0.38 -7.52 -8.51
CA VAL A 223 0.05 -6.61 -9.58
C VAL A 223 -0.78 -5.32 -9.68
N GLY A 224 -1.72 -5.10 -8.75
CA GLY A 224 -2.56 -3.90 -8.75
C GLY A 224 -3.82 -3.99 -9.61
N ASN A 225 -4.19 -5.17 -10.11
CA ASN A 225 -5.52 -5.36 -10.72
C ASN A 225 -6.60 -5.41 -9.62
N PRO A 226 -7.72 -4.68 -9.74
CA PRO A 226 -8.80 -4.74 -8.76
C PRO A 226 -9.45 -6.13 -8.74
N VAL A 227 -9.98 -6.52 -7.58
CA VAL A 227 -10.73 -7.77 -7.35
C VAL A 227 -12.17 -7.41 -6.97
N PRO A 228 -13.07 -7.22 -7.96
CA PRO A 228 -14.45 -6.83 -7.71
C PRO A 228 -15.20 -7.85 -6.85
N GLY A 229 -16.00 -7.35 -5.90
CA GLY A 229 -16.80 -8.21 -5.01
C GLY A 229 -16.02 -8.87 -3.87
N ALA A 230 -14.71 -8.65 -3.76
CA ALA A 230 -13.95 -9.07 -2.59
C ALA A 230 -14.47 -8.38 -1.32
N VAL A 231 -14.60 -9.16 -0.25
CA VAL A 231 -15.08 -8.67 1.05
C VAL A 231 -13.88 -8.18 1.87
N ILE A 232 -14.03 -7.01 2.48
CA ILE A 232 -13.06 -6.46 3.43
C ILE A 232 -13.60 -6.66 4.83
N ASP A 233 -12.88 -7.46 5.62
CA ASP A 233 -13.11 -7.65 7.03
C ASP A 233 -12.46 -6.52 7.80
N TRP A 234 -13.26 -5.84 8.63
CA TRP A 234 -12.83 -4.74 9.47
C TRP A 234 -12.85 -5.15 10.94
N SER A 235 -11.82 -4.74 11.67
CA SER A 235 -11.76 -4.85 13.13
C SER A 235 -11.35 -3.52 13.74
N SER A 236 -11.74 -3.28 15.00
CA SER A 236 -11.44 -2.04 15.73
C SER A 236 -10.64 -2.35 16.99
N SER A 237 -9.60 -1.56 17.26
CA SER A 237 -8.83 -1.65 18.50
C SER A 237 -9.60 -1.16 19.73
N ASN A 238 -10.67 -0.37 19.53
CA ASN A 238 -11.55 0.10 20.59
C ASN A 238 -13.01 0.18 20.11
N PRO A 239 -13.74 -0.94 20.12
CA PRO A 239 -15.13 -0.99 19.66
C PRO A 239 -16.10 -0.10 20.47
N GLY A 240 -15.77 0.27 21.71
CA GLY A 240 -16.59 1.18 22.50
C GLY A 240 -16.55 2.63 22.01
N LEU A 241 -15.45 3.00 21.33
CA LEU A 241 -15.28 4.32 20.72
C LEU A 241 -15.60 4.32 19.23
N ALA A 242 -15.21 3.28 18.48
CA ALA A 242 -15.52 3.12 17.07
C ALA A 242 -15.87 1.65 16.80
N SER A 243 -17.16 1.36 16.71
CA SER A 243 -17.66 0.02 16.43
C SER A 243 -17.77 -0.19 14.92
N VAL A 244 -17.44 -1.40 14.44
CA VAL A 244 -17.55 -1.77 13.03
C VAL A 244 -18.63 -2.83 12.83
N ASN A 245 -19.42 -2.68 11.77
CA ASN A 245 -20.43 -3.66 11.33
C ASN A 245 -20.38 -3.76 9.81
N GLY A 246 -19.73 -4.82 9.30
CA GLY A 246 -19.37 -4.93 7.90
C GLY A 246 -18.50 -3.75 7.45
N SER A 247 -18.88 -3.08 6.36
CA SER A 247 -18.19 -1.89 5.85
C SER A 247 -18.72 -0.58 6.44
N GLN A 248 -19.29 -0.60 7.64
CA GLN A 248 -19.72 0.60 8.35
C GLN A 248 -18.97 0.74 9.67
N VAL A 249 -18.64 1.98 10.02
CA VAL A 249 -18.12 2.35 11.34
C VAL A 249 -19.06 3.34 12.00
N THR A 250 -19.33 3.14 13.29
CA THR A 250 -20.15 4.01 14.11
C THR A 250 -19.34 4.50 15.31
N ALA A 251 -19.27 5.82 15.47
CA ALA A 251 -18.64 6.47 16.60
C ALA A 251 -19.47 6.36 17.88
N GLY A 252 -18.80 6.20 19.02
CA GLY A 252 -19.37 6.25 20.35
C GLY A 252 -19.61 7.69 20.83
N GLY A 253 -19.84 7.84 22.14
CA GLY A 253 -20.16 9.13 22.77
C GLY A 253 -18.99 9.92 23.35
N GLY A 254 -17.75 9.42 23.23
CA GLY A 254 -16.54 10.05 23.77
C GLY A 254 -15.59 10.55 22.69
N ARG A 255 -14.70 11.49 23.04
CA ARG A 255 -13.58 11.90 22.16
C ARG A 255 -12.43 10.90 22.24
N GLY A 256 -11.70 10.67 21.15
CA GLY A 256 -10.47 9.89 21.16
C GLY A 256 -10.20 9.16 19.85
N PHE A 257 -9.32 8.16 19.91
CA PHE A 257 -8.86 7.43 18.73
C PHE A 257 -9.08 5.92 18.81
N ALA A 258 -9.40 5.32 17.67
CA ALA A 258 -9.42 3.87 17.48
C ALA A 258 -8.75 3.52 16.15
N THR A 259 -7.93 2.47 16.14
CA THR A 259 -7.32 1.97 14.90
C THR A 259 -8.23 0.90 14.33
N LEU A 260 -8.60 1.05 13.06
CA LEU A 260 -9.26 0.00 12.30
C LEU A 260 -8.24 -0.76 11.45
N THR A 261 -8.35 -2.08 11.47
CA THR A 261 -7.56 -2.97 10.62
C THR A 261 -8.48 -3.57 9.57
N ALA A 262 -8.13 -3.36 8.31
CA ALA A 262 -8.81 -3.95 7.14
C ALA A 262 -7.99 -5.14 6.61
N THR A 263 -8.68 -6.24 6.30
CA THR A 263 -8.09 -7.43 5.66
C THR A 263 -9.07 -8.03 4.66
N SER A 264 -8.56 -8.67 3.60
CA SER A 264 -9.37 -9.49 2.69
C SER A 264 -8.71 -10.86 2.53
N GLY A 265 -9.14 -11.85 3.31
CA GLY A 265 -8.40 -13.10 3.43
C GLY A 265 -7.00 -12.84 4.01
N SER A 266 -5.92 -13.24 3.32
CA SER A 266 -4.56 -12.87 3.75
C SER A 266 -4.10 -11.48 3.31
N ARG A 267 -4.87 -10.80 2.44
CA ARG A 267 -4.45 -9.53 1.84
C ARG A 267 -4.54 -8.45 2.93
N PRO A 268 -3.41 -7.88 3.39
CA PRO A 268 -3.44 -6.83 4.39
C PRO A 268 -3.80 -5.49 3.76
N ALA A 269 -4.24 -4.52 4.55
CA ALA A 269 -4.31 -3.13 4.11
C ALA A 269 -2.93 -2.50 3.91
N THR A 270 -2.82 -1.57 2.94
CA THR A 270 -1.60 -0.78 2.67
C THR A 270 -1.18 0.05 3.87
N TYR A 271 -2.15 0.46 4.69
CA TYR A 271 -1.98 1.11 5.99
C TYR A 271 -3.20 0.83 6.88
N SER A 272 -3.08 1.09 8.18
CA SER A 272 -4.23 1.08 9.09
C SER A 272 -5.02 2.38 9.01
N THR A 273 -6.34 2.30 9.10
CA THR A 273 -7.21 3.46 9.27
C THR A 273 -7.21 3.89 10.73
N VAL A 274 -7.07 5.18 11.04
CA VAL A 274 -7.28 5.69 12.40
C VAL A 274 -8.55 6.53 12.43
N VAL A 275 -9.50 6.14 13.27
CA VAL A 275 -10.71 6.90 13.51
C VAL A 275 -10.43 7.93 14.59
N SER A 276 -10.66 9.20 14.28
CA SER A 276 -10.72 10.29 15.25
C SER A 276 -12.16 10.64 15.54
N VAL A 277 -12.63 10.28 16.74
CA VAL A 277 -13.96 10.64 17.19
C VAL A 277 -13.87 11.95 17.93
N CYS A 278 -14.46 13.00 17.36
CA CYS A 278 -14.64 14.26 18.04
C CYS A 278 -15.71 15.10 17.35
N GLN A 279 -16.37 15.98 18.10
CA GLN A 279 -17.36 16.88 17.54
C GLN A 279 -16.68 17.92 16.64
N SER A 280 -17.21 18.07 15.43
CA SER A 280 -16.79 19.08 14.47
C SER A 280 -17.88 20.13 14.24
N THR A 281 -17.45 21.33 13.84
CA THR A 281 -18.32 22.46 13.52
C THR A 281 -18.34 22.70 12.01
N VAL A 282 -19.52 22.91 11.42
CA VAL A 282 -19.62 23.21 9.99
C VAL A 282 -19.36 24.70 9.75
N VAL A 283 -18.50 25.02 8.79
CA VAL A 283 -18.14 26.38 8.37
C VAL A 283 -18.37 26.54 6.87
N ASN A 284 -18.57 27.78 6.41
CA ASN A 284 -18.94 28.10 5.03
C ASN A 284 -18.14 29.32 4.53
N ASN A 285 -18.34 29.68 3.27
CA ASN A 285 -17.76 30.92 2.73
C ASN A 285 -18.19 32.14 3.56
N GLY A 286 -17.23 32.96 3.97
CA GLY A 286 -17.45 34.15 4.79
C GLY A 286 -17.56 33.89 6.29
N THR A 287 -17.25 32.67 6.75
CA THR A 287 -17.16 32.40 8.20
C THR A 287 -16.07 33.27 8.82
N SER A 288 -16.41 33.91 9.94
CA SER A 288 -15.49 34.52 10.91
C SER A 288 -16.00 34.11 12.29
N LEU A 289 -15.31 33.17 12.93
CA LEU A 289 -15.79 32.48 14.12
C LEU A 289 -14.76 32.59 15.25
N PRO A 290 -15.05 33.39 16.30
CA PRO A 290 -14.28 33.34 17.53
C PRO A 290 -14.46 31.98 18.23
N SER A 291 -13.36 31.35 18.62
CA SER A 291 -13.30 30.10 19.38
C SER A 291 -12.11 30.11 20.33
N SER A 292 -11.86 28.99 21.01
CA SER A 292 -10.69 28.77 21.86
C SER A 292 -10.25 27.33 21.80
N ILE A 293 -8.94 27.09 21.74
CA ILE A 293 -8.36 25.79 22.03
C ILE A 293 -8.30 25.61 23.56
N ALA A 294 -8.93 24.56 24.07
CA ALA A 294 -9.07 24.25 25.48
C ALA A 294 -8.80 22.76 25.76
N GLY A 295 -8.44 22.43 27.00
CA GLY A 295 -8.16 21.04 27.39
C GLY A 295 -9.35 20.07 27.29
N THR A 296 -10.56 20.62 27.09
CA THR A 296 -11.81 19.90 26.87
C THR A 296 -12.13 19.65 25.39
N ASP A 297 -11.31 20.11 24.45
CA ASP A 297 -11.57 20.00 23.02
C ASP A 297 -11.04 18.70 22.42
N CYS A 298 -10.99 18.57 21.11
CA CYS A 298 -10.45 17.37 20.50
C CYS A 298 -8.97 17.21 20.85
N PHE A 299 -8.47 15.98 20.78
CA PHE A 299 -7.06 15.80 20.50
C PHE A 299 -6.85 15.92 19.00
N SER A 300 -5.67 16.39 18.60
CA SER A 300 -5.33 16.55 17.19
C SER A 300 -5.48 15.24 16.43
N SER A 301 -6.21 15.29 15.32
CA SER A 301 -6.46 14.18 14.40
C SER A 301 -5.31 13.98 13.40
N TYR A 302 -4.41 14.96 13.28
CA TYR A 302 -3.37 14.95 12.25
C TYR A 302 -1.99 15.45 12.73
N GLY A 303 -1.82 15.75 14.01
CA GLY A 303 -0.65 16.46 14.53
C GLY A 303 0.60 15.62 14.75
N ASP A 304 0.56 14.31 14.48
CA ASP A 304 1.80 13.53 14.44
C ASP A 304 2.57 13.77 13.12
N PRO A 305 3.89 13.49 13.07
CA PRO A 305 4.71 13.75 11.87
C PRO A 305 4.28 12.99 10.61
N THR A 306 3.41 12.00 10.73
CA THR A 306 2.86 11.21 9.63
C THR A 306 1.42 11.62 9.27
N GLY A 307 0.93 12.72 9.83
CA GLY A 307 -0.44 13.20 9.63
C GLY A 307 -1.49 12.35 10.31
N ARG A 308 -1.16 11.71 11.45
CA ARG A 308 -2.08 10.85 12.21
C ARG A 308 -2.46 11.42 13.58
N PRO A 309 -3.51 10.86 14.22
CA PRO A 309 -3.98 11.38 15.48
C PRO A 309 -2.99 11.22 16.63
N THR A 310 -2.88 12.26 17.45
CA THR A 310 -1.99 12.30 18.62
C THR A 310 -2.67 13.00 19.78
N ASN A 311 -2.31 12.60 21.00
CA ASN A 311 -2.75 13.28 22.23
C ASN A 311 -1.79 14.39 22.68
N THR A 312 -0.86 14.81 21.82
CA THR A 312 0.16 15.83 22.11
C THR A 312 -0.36 17.26 21.93
N PHE A 313 -1.45 17.43 21.18
CA PHE A 313 -2.08 18.73 20.90
C PHE A 313 -3.58 18.66 21.14
N TYR A 314 -4.14 19.75 21.64
CA TYR A 314 -5.59 19.98 21.59
C TYR A 314 -5.96 20.61 20.24
N ALA A 315 -7.17 20.35 19.79
CA ALA A 315 -7.62 20.85 18.50
C ALA A 315 -9.13 21.07 18.47
N ASP A 316 -9.55 21.98 17.60
CA ASP A 316 -10.93 22.10 17.13
C ASP A 316 -11.03 21.58 15.70
N LEU A 317 -12.07 20.78 15.43
CA LEU A 317 -12.35 20.28 14.10
C LEU A 317 -13.47 21.06 13.43
N TYR A 318 -13.25 21.44 12.18
CA TYR A 318 -14.25 22.07 11.33
C TYR A 318 -14.44 21.30 10.03
N ARG A 319 -15.60 21.48 9.42
CA ARG A 319 -15.95 20.89 8.12
C ARG A 319 -16.38 21.96 7.15
N VAL A 320 -15.81 21.94 5.95
CA VAL A 320 -16.12 22.87 4.87
C VAL A 320 -16.41 22.09 3.58
N ALA A 321 -17.51 22.40 2.91
CA ALA A 321 -17.83 21.80 1.61
C ALA A 321 -17.17 22.60 0.50
N LEU A 322 -16.36 21.93 -0.33
CA LEU A 322 -15.68 22.51 -1.48
C LEU A 322 -16.01 21.71 -2.75
N ASN A 323 -16.07 22.39 -3.88
CA ASN A 323 -16.08 21.77 -5.20
C ASN A 323 -14.67 21.78 -5.80
N ALA A 324 -14.35 20.76 -6.58
CA ALA A 324 -13.10 20.72 -7.33
C ALA A 324 -12.91 22.00 -8.16
N GLY A 325 -11.74 22.61 -8.04
CA GLY A 325 -11.37 23.88 -8.67
C GLY A 325 -11.61 25.13 -7.83
N GLN A 326 -12.37 25.06 -6.71
CA GLN A 326 -12.52 26.20 -5.80
C GLN A 326 -11.27 26.39 -4.95
N THR A 327 -10.92 27.64 -4.66
CA THR A 327 -9.81 27.97 -3.76
C THR A 327 -10.37 28.42 -2.42
N VAL A 328 -9.97 27.73 -1.35
CA VAL A 328 -10.27 28.11 0.04
C VAL A 328 -9.07 28.81 0.66
N THR A 329 -9.32 29.94 1.33
CA THR A 329 -8.39 30.60 2.24
C THR A 329 -8.91 30.44 3.66
N ILE A 330 -8.08 29.89 4.54
CA ILE A 330 -8.37 29.66 5.95
C ILE A 330 -7.33 30.42 6.76
N THR A 331 -7.76 31.21 7.74
CA THR A 331 -6.85 31.83 8.69
C THR A 331 -7.25 31.53 10.13
N MET A 332 -6.25 31.40 10.99
CA MET A 332 -6.41 31.24 12.43
C MET A 332 -5.65 32.38 13.10
N ASP A 333 -6.40 33.39 13.56
CA ASP A 333 -5.86 34.61 14.16
C ASP A 333 -6.04 34.57 15.68
N SER A 334 -4.94 34.55 16.42
CA SER A 334 -4.92 34.55 17.88
C SER A 334 -4.62 35.93 18.49
N GLY A 335 -4.41 36.97 17.68
CA GLY A 335 -3.98 38.28 18.18
C GLY A 335 -2.65 38.26 18.92
N ASP A 336 -1.72 37.39 18.49
CA ASP A 336 -0.40 37.13 19.11
C ASP A 336 -0.41 36.39 20.46
N ASP A 337 -1.56 35.89 20.91
CA ASP A 337 -1.68 35.19 22.19
C ASP A 337 -1.37 33.69 22.12
N LEU A 338 -1.38 33.09 20.92
CA LEU A 338 -1.24 31.65 20.72
C LEU A 338 -0.54 31.35 19.39
N ASP A 339 0.56 30.58 19.44
CA ASP A 339 1.24 30.08 18.23
C ASP A 339 0.39 28.99 17.58
N THR A 340 -0.20 29.31 16.42
CA THR A 340 -1.29 28.53 15.82
C THR A 340 -0.80 27.51 14.81
N TYR A 341 -1.56 26.44 14.58
CA TYR A 341 -1.27 25.50 13.49
C TYR A 341 -2.57 25.07 12.80
N LEU A 342 -2.69 25.39 11.51
CA LEU A 342 -3.78 24.92 10.66
C LEU A 342 -3.38 23.68 9.87
N LEU A 343 -4.30 22.71 9.81
CA LEU A 343 -4.19 21.50 9.00
C LEU A 343 -5.47 21.32 8.19
N LEU A 344 -5.35 20.86 6.95
CA LEU A 344 -6.47 20.61 6.04
C LEU A 344 -6.36 19.18 5.48
N ALA A 345 -7.40 18.39 5.67
CA ALA A 345 -7.48 17.01 5.16
C ALA A 345 -8.53 16.85 4.06
N ASP A 346 -8.21 15.98 3.09
CA ASP A 346 -9.07 15.67 1.96
C ASP A 346 -10.37 14.96 2.37
N PRO A 347 -11.44 15.08 1.56
CA PRO A 347 -12.76 14.56 1.91
C PRO A 347 -12.93 13.05 1.70
N ARG A 348 -11.98 12.38 1.04
CA ARG A 348 -12.12 11.01 0.53
C ARG A 348 -11.40 10.00 1.42
N LEU A 349 -10.11 10.19 1.65
CA LEU A 349 -9.26 9.29 2.42
C LEU A 349 -8.73 9.95 3.70
N GLY A 350 -8.90 11.26 3.87
CA GLY A 350 -8.46 11.97 5.06
C GLY A 350 -6.93 12.04 5.18
N PHE A 351 -6.24 12.16 4.05
CA PHE A 351 -4.85 12.61 4.01
C PHE A 351 -4.78 14.12 4.14
N LEU A 352 -3.72 14.61 4.77
CA LEU A 352 -3.41 16.03 4.75
C LEU A 352 -3.09 16.50 3.34
N VAL A 353 -3.72 17.60 2.93
CA VAL A 353 -3.50 18.29 1.66
C VAL A 353 -2.85 19.65 1.83
N ALA A 354 -2.92 20.22 3.04
CA ALA A 354 -2.18 21.42 3.43
C ALA A 354 -1.99 21.44 4.95
N GLY A 355 -0.93 22.09 5.39
CA GLY A 355 -0.67 22.40 6.79
C GLY A 355 0.24 23.63 6.85
N ASN A 356 -0.07 24.58 7.72
CA ASN A 356 0.75 25.76 7.92
C ASN A 356 0.58 26.31 9.34
N ASP A 357 1.69 26.57 10.02
CA ASP A 357 1.78 27.22 11.34
C ASP A 357 2.03 28.73 11.23
N ASP A 358 2.48 29.21 10.08
CA ASP A 358 2.75 30.63 9.84
C ASP A 358 1.71 31.30 8.92
N ASP A 359 1.67 32.63 8.93
CA ASP A 359 1.08 33.44 7.88
C ASP A 359 2.20 34.01 7.00
N ASP A 360 2.36 33.48 5.80
CA ASP A 360 3.39 33.91 4.84
C ASP A 360 3.29 35.40 4.46
N GLU A 361 2.12 36.02 4.65
CA GLU A 361 1.92 37.46 4.41
C GLU A 361 2.36 38.32 5.61
N GLY A 362 2.62 37.70 6.77
CA GLY A 362 3.06 38.37 8.00
C GLY A 362 2.02 39.32 8.60
N VAL A 363 0.75 39.16 8.25
CA VAL A 363 -0.35 40.04 8.67
C VAL A 363 -0.91 39.58 10.02
N LEU A 364 -0.88 38.29 10.30
CA LEU A 364 -1.47 37.68 11.51
C LEU A 364 -0.47 37.47 12.65
N GLY A 365 0.77 37.95 12.52
CA GLY A 365 1.81 37.72 13.53
C GLY A 365 2.12 36.23 13.68
N VAL A 366 1.81 35.63 14.84
CA VAL A 366 1.93 34.18 15.11
C VAL A 366 0.69 33.36 14.67
N GLY A 367 -0.24 33.99 13.96
CA GLY A 367 -1.38 33.32 13.33
C GLY A 367 -0.99 32.58 12.06
N SER A 368 -1.81 31.62 11.67
CA SER A 368 -1.54 30.72 10.54
C SER A 368 -2.51 30.94 9.39
N ARG A 369 -2.06 30.57 8.18
CA ARG A 369 -2.87 30.68 6.96
C ARG A 369 -2.67 29.53 5.99
N ILE A 370 -3.79 28.97 5.50
CA ILE A 370 -3.82 28.03 4.38
C ILE A 370 -4.51 28.69 3.19
N VAL A 371 -3.91 28.55 1.99
CA VAL A 371 -4.56 28.79 0.70
C VAL A 371 -4.49 27.51 -0.12
N TYR A 372 -5.63 26.92 -0.44
CA TYR A 372 -5.68 25.61 -1.10
C TYR A 372 -6.75 25.54 -2.19
N THR A 373 -6.39 25.02 -3.36
CA THR A 373 -7.35 24.75 -4.45
C THR A 373 -7.80 23.31 -4.39
N ALA A 374 -9.09 23.10 -4.15
CA ALA A 374 -9.69 21.77 -4.03
C ALA A 374 -9.49 20.96 -5.32
N THR A 375 -8.90 19.77 -5.18
CA THR A 375 -8.73 18.82 -6.29
C THR A 375 -9.94 17.89 -6.44
N GLU A 376 -10.73 17.72 -5.37
CA GLU A 376 -11.91 16.86 -5.34
C GLU A 376 -13.11 17.62 -4.75
N THR A 377 -14.32 17.31 -5.22
CA THR A 377 -15.54 17.82 -4.60
C THR A 377 -15.88 17.00 -3.37
N GLY A 378 -16.05 17.63 -2.22
CA GLY A 378 -16.41 16.95 -0.98
C GLY A 378 -16.36 17.82 0.26
N VAL A 379 -16.46 17.19 1.43
CA VAL A 379 -16.38 17.85 2.74
C VAL A 379 -14.98 17.69 3.31
N TYR A 380 -14.19 18.74 3.20
CA TYR A 380 -12.84 18.80 3.77
C TYR A 380 -12.91 19.00 5.28
N VAL A 381 -11.89 18.53 5.98
CA VAL A 381 -11.74 18.71 7.43
C VAL A 381 -10.64 19.73 7.68
N ILE A 382 -10.97 20.81 8.37
CA ILE A 382 -10.01 21.77 8.89
C ILE A 382 -9.75 21.40 10.33
N GLU A 383 -8.49 21.36 10.73
CA GLU A 383 -8.10 21.27 12.12
C GLU A 383 -7.39 22.57 12.52
N ALA A 384 -7.91 23.22 13.55
CA ALA A 384 -7.26 24.33 14.23
C ALA A 384 -6.58 23.78 15.48
N SER A 385 -5.26 23.93 15.56
CA SER A 385 -4.40 23.39 16.61
C SER A 385 -3.34 24.44 17.00
N THR A 386 -2.40 24.04 17.83
CA THR A 386 -1.29 24.87 18.32
C THR A 386 0.04 24.29 17.86
N PHE A 387 1.05 25.15 17.69
CA PHE A 387 2.43 24.72 17.46
C PHE A 387 3.02 24.08 18.72
N GLY A 388 2.77 24.70 19.88
CA GLY A 388 3.20 24.19 21.18
C GLY A 388 2.31 23.06 21.71
N ASN A 389 2.91 22.12 22.43
CA ASN A 389 2.23 20.92 22.94
C ASN A 389 1.17 21.30 23.99
N LEU A 390 -0.08 20.88 23.77
CA LEU A 390 -1.21 21.07 24.67
C LEU A 390 -1.47 22.53 25.08
N ASP A 391 -1.02 23.49 24.26
CA ASP A 391 -1.30 24.90 24.49
C ASP A 391 -2.80 25.19 24.32
N THR A 392 -3.24 26.25 24.98
CA THR A 392 -4.64 26.68 25.00
C THR A 392 -4.70 28.19 24.83
N GLY A 393 -5.67 28.67 24.08
CA GLY A 393 -5.80 30.10 23.81
C GLY A 393 -6.99 30.40 22.92
N ASN A 394 -7.36 31.68 22.86
CA ASN A 394 -8.44 32.13 21.98
C ASN A 394 -7.92 32.33 20.57
N TYR A 395 -8.80 32.17 19.59
CA TYR A 395 -8.52 32.50 18.19
C TYR A 395 -9.80 32.84 17.44
N THR A 396 -9.65 33.41 16.25
CA THR A 396 -10.74 33.58 15.28
C THR A 396 -10.41 32.79 14.02
N LEU A 397 -11.27 31.84 13.66
CA LEU A 397 -11.19 31.12 12.39
C LEU A 397 -11.90 31.92 11.31
N ASN A 398 -11.21 32.24 10.22
CA ASN A 398 -11.83 32.83 9.03
C ASN A 398 -11.75 31.89 7.84
N VAL A 399 -12.84 31.79 7.07
CA VAL A 399 -12.92 30.94 5.88
C VAL A 399 -13.50 31.72 4.72
N THR A 400 -12.74 31.82 3.62
CA THR A 400 -13.17 32.44 2.37
C THR A 400 -13.01 31.45 1.23
N ILE A 401 -14.01 31.33 0.36
CA ILE A 401 -14.01 30.42 -0.79
C ILE A 401 -14.22 31.26 -2.06
N ASN A 402 -13.30 31.13 -3.01
CA ASN A 402 -13.32 31.79 -4.31
C ASN A 402 -13.54 30.81 -5.46
#